data_AF-A0A928HHF6-F1
#
_entry.id   AF-A0A928HHF6-F1
#
_cell.length_a   1.000
_cell.length_b   1.000
_cell.length_c   1.000
_cell.angle_alpha   90.00
_cell.angle_beta   90.00
_cell.angle_gamma   90.00
#
_symmetry.space_group_name_H-M   'P 1'
#
loop_
_entity.id
_entity.type
_entity.pdbx_description
1 polymer ?
#
loop_
_entity_poly.entity_id
_entity_poly.type
_entity_poly.pdbx_seq_one_letter_code
_entity_poly.pdbx_strand_id
1 'polypeptide(L)' 'MRTRSGKIVIIETKGDHLANEETLAKLHLGRAWQAQAGPGYRYFLVFQDKDISMTGAYPMSEFLKILAEL' A
#
# COMPACT_ATOMS: atom_id res chain seq x y z
N MET A 1 -0.99 9.94 -5.24
CA MET A 1 -1.00 10.14 -6.71
C MET A 1 -2.40 9.88 -7.28
N ARG A 2 -2.72 10.37 -8.48
CA ARG A 2 -3.96 10.06 -9.20
C ARG A 2 -3.62 9.33 -10.50
N THR A 3 -4.29 8.21 -10.78
CA THR A 3 -4.14 7.47 -12.05
C THR A 3 -4.91 8.15 -13.17
N ARG A 4 -4.61 7.80 -14.43
CA ARG A 4 -5.39 8.24 -15.59
C ARG A 4 -6.84 7.74 -15.53
N SER A 5 -7.06 6.57 -14.93
CA SER A 5 -8.39 6.01 -14.64
C SER A 5 -9.15 6.75 -13.54
N GLY A 6 -8.53 7.76 -12.89
CA GLY A 6 -9.16 8.60 -11.88
C GLY A 6 -9.07 8.08 -10.45
N LYS A 7 -8.43 6.92 -10.21
CA LYS A 7 -8.20 6.39 -8.86
C LYS A 7 -7.16 7.23 -8.12
N ILE A 8 -7.38 7.46 -6.84
CA ILE A 8 -6.41 8.07 -5.92
C ILE A 8 -5.65 6.95 -5.21
N VAL A 9 -4.35 6.90 -5.43
CA VAL A 9 -3.45 5.92 -4.81
C VAL A 9 -2.60 6.64 -3.75
N ILE A 10 -2.67 6.15 -2.51
CA ILE A 10 -1.83 6.58 -1.39
C ILE A 10 -0.81 5.49 -1.14
N ILE A 11 0.44 5.91 -1.04
CA ILE A 11 1.59 5.02 -0.96
C ILE A 11 2.40 5.47 0.26
N GLU A 12 2.59 4.57 1.21
CA GLU A 12 3.52 4.74 2.32
C GLU A 12 4.75 3.86 2.04
N THR A 13 5.93 4.45 1.89
CA THR A 13 7.17 3.70 1.62
C THR A 13 7.99 3.51 2.90
N LYS A 14 8.60 2.33 3.07
CA LYS A 14 9.48 2.02 4.21
C LYS A 14 10.72 1.24 3.77
N GLY A 15 11.81 1.39 4.53
CA GLY A 15 12.94 0.48 4.47
C GLY A 15 12.67 -0.81 5.25
N ASP A 16 13.29 -1.91 4.84
CA ASP A 16 12.97 -3.26 5.36
C ASP A 16 13.23 -3.44 6.86
N HIS A 17 14.19 -2.69 7.40
CA HIS A 17 14.52 -2.67 8.84
C HIS A 17 13.42 -2.05 9.72
N LEU A 18 12.42 -1.38 9.12
CA LEU A 18 11.29 -0.78 9.82
C LEU A 18 10.05 -1.68 9.88
N ALA A 19 10.13 -2.91 9.36
CA ALA A 19 9.04 -3.87 9.46
C ALA A 19 8.91 -4.42 10.88
N ASN A 20 7.93 -3.91 11.62
CA ASN A 20 7.64 -4.25 13.01
C ASN A 20 6.11 -4.31 13.26
N GLU A 21 5.70 -4.61 14.49
CA GLU A 21 4.27 -4.67 14.87
C GLU A 21 3.52 -3.34 14.67
N GLU A 22 4.19 -2.19 14.88
CA GLU A 22 3.61 -0.87 14.62
C GLU A 22 3.19 -0.72 13.15
N THR A 23 3.93 -1.37 12.25
CA THR A 23 3.63 -1.37 10.82
C THR A 23 2.34 -2.12 10.50
N LEU A 24 2.00 -3.16 11.27
CA LEU A 24 0.73 -3.89 11.14
C LEU A 24 -0.46 -2.99 11.50
N ALA A 25 -0.34 -2.22 12.58
CA ALA A 25 -1.37 -1.29 13.02
C ALA A 25 -1.60 -0.18 11.98
N LYS A 26 -0.52 0.38 11.42
CA LYS A 26 -0.59 1.38 10.34
C LYS A 26 -1.27 0.83 9.08
N LEU A 27 -0.90 -0.39 8.68
CA LEU A 27 -1.53 -1.05 7.54
C LEU A 27 -3.04 -1.25 7.77
N HIS A 28 -3.43 -1.75 8.95
CA HIS A 28 -4.83 -1.96 9.29
C HIS A 28 -5.63 -0.64 9.24
N LEU A 29 -5.09 0.43 9.83
CA LEU A 29 -5.70 1.75 9.80
C LEU A 29 -5.85 2.29 8.37
N GLY A 30 -4.79 2.22 7.55
CA GLY A 30 -4.82 2.66 6.16
C GLY A 30 -5.85 1.90 5.32
N ARG A 31 -6.01 0.59 5.58
CA ARG A 31 -7.01 -0.27 4.93
C ARG A 31 -8.44 0.07 5.35
N ALA A 32 -8.68 0.28 6.63
CA ALA A 32 -9.98 0.71 7.15
C ALA A 32 -10.38 2.07 6.56
N TRP A 33 -9.43 3.01 6.53
CA TRP A 33 -9.62 4.30 5.87
C TRP A 33 -9.97 4.15 4.39
N GLN A 34 -9.26 3.29 3.64
CA GLN A 34 -9.55 3.07 2.21
C GLN A 34 -10.98 2.54 2.02
N ALA A 35 -11.41 1.61 2.88
CA ALA A 35 -12.74 1.00 2.79
C ALA A 35 -13.82 2.06 2.98
N GLN A 36 -13.60 2.99 3.90
CA GLN A 36 -14.50 4.11 4.16
C GLN A 36 -14.47 5.20 3.07
N ALA A 37 -13.29 5.47 2.50
CA ALA A 37 -13.11 6.46 1.43
C ALA A 37 -13.76 6.02 0.10
N GLY A 38 -13.95 4.72 -0.08
CA GLY A 38 -14.71 4.13 -1.18
C GLY A 38 -13.84 3.72 -2.38
N PRO A 39 -14.49 3.23 -3.46
CA PRO A 39 -13.83 2.47 -4.52
C PRO A 39 -12.83 3.28 -5.35
N GLY A 40 -12.87 4.62 -5.28
CA GLY A 40 -11.90 5.51 -5.93
C GLY A 40 -10.53 5.55 -5.25
N TYR A 41 -10.39 5.01 -4.04
CA TYR A 41 -9.16 5.10 -3.25
C TYR A 41 -8.47 3.74 -3.09
N ARG A 42 -7.14 3.75 -3.14
CA ARG A 42 -6.30 2.59 -2.82
C ARG A 42 -5.17 3.01 -1.89
N TYR A 43 -4.97 2.24 -0.82
CA TYR A 43 -3.84 2.43 0.10
C TYR A 43 -2.89 1.24 -0.01
N PHE A 44 -1.60 1.54 -0.16
CA PHE A 44 -0.52 0.58 -0.18
C PHE A 44 0.58 0.98 0.78
N LEU A 45 1.09 -0.02 1.50
CA LEU A 45 2.34 0.05 2.21
C LEU A 45 3.41 -0.65 1.36
N VAL A 46 4.53 0.01 1.09
CA VAL A 46 5.53 -0.49 0.15
C VAL A 46 6.89 -0.56 0.84
N PHE A 47 7.47 -1.76 0.87
CA PHE A 47 8.81 -2.01 1.37
C PHE A 47 9.83 -2.02 0.25
N GLN A 48 11.11 -1.92 0.59
CA GLN A 48 12.17 -1.91 -0.41
C GLN A 48 12.21 -3.28 -1.10
N ASP A 49 12.52 -4.33 -0.33
CA ASP A 49 12.64 -5.70 -0.85
C ASP A 49 11.83 -6.71 0.00
N LYS A 50 11.41 -6.33 1.21
CA LYS A 50 10.74 -7.24 2.14
C LYS A 50 9.30 -7.55 1.72
N ASP A 51 9.00 -8.84 1.60
CA ASP A 51 7.63 -9.34 1.58
C ASP A 51 7.11 -9.50 3.00
N ILE A 52 5.96 -8.87 3.30
CA ILE A 52 5.27 -8.97 4.58
C ILE A 52 4.12 -10.01 4.51
N SER A 53 3.87 -10.58 3.33
CA SER A 53 2.81 -11.55 3.05
C SER A 53 1.44 -11.12 3.59
N MET A 54 1.15 -9.81 3.48
CA MET A 54 -0.09 -9.21 3.95
C MET A 54 -0.74 -8.37 2.86
N THR A 55 -2.04 -8.55 2.67
CA THR A 55 -2.79 -7.81 1.65
C THR A 55 -2.70 -6.30 1.87
N GLY A 56 -2.16 -5.59 0.86
CA GLY A 56 -1.94 -4.14 0.93
C GLY A 56 -0.53 -3.73 1.36
N ALA A 57 0.34 -4.68 1.71
CA ALA A 57 1.77 -4.47 1.91
C ALA A 57 2.56 -5.27 0.88
N TYR A 58 3.43 -4.61 0.11
CA TYR A 58 4.17 -5.24 -0.99
C TYR A 58 5.62 -4.77 -1.06
N PRO A 59 6.55 -5.60 -1.53
CA PRO A 59 7.85 -5.11 -1.97
C PRO A 59 7.67 -4.20 -3.20
N MET A 60 8.60 -3.26 -3.40
CA MET A 60 8.55 -2.26 -4.47
C MET A 60 8.34 -2.91 -5.84
N SER A 61 9.04 -4.01 -6.12
CA SER A 61 8.96 -4.73 -7.39
C SER A 61 7.56 -5.27 -7.70
N GLU A 62 6.80 -5.69 -6.69
CA GLU A 62 5.42 -6.17 -6.87
C GLU A 62 4.43 -5.02 -6.94
N PHE A 63 4.63 -4.01 -6.10
CA PHE A 63 3.80 -2.81 -6.12
C PHE A 63 3.79 -2.15 -7.50
N LEU A 64 4.94 -2.06 -8.18
CA LEU A 64 5.03 -1.50 -9.53
C LEU A 64 4.20 -2.28 -10.56
N LYS A 65 4.08 -3.60 -10.42
CA LYS A 65 3.24 -4.43 -11.29
C LYS A 65 1.76 -4.15 -11.05
N ILE A 66 1.35 -4.09 -9.78
CA ILE A 66 -0.03 -3.74 -9.39
C ILE A 66 -0.37 -2.35 -9.90
N LEU A 67 0.54 -1.39 -9.77
CA LEU A 67 0.32 -0.01 -10.19
C LEU A 67 0.09 0.13 -11.69
N ALA A 68 0.75 -0.71 -12.50
CA ALA A 68 0.57 -0.73 -13.95
C ALA A 68 -0.85 -1.18 -14.37
N GLU A 69 -1.57 -1.90 -13.51
CA GLU A 69 -2.92 -2.41 -13.77
C GLU A 69 -4.05 -1.51 -13.22
N LEU A 70 -3.72 -0.42 -12.50
CA LEU A 70 -4.69 0.43 -11.80
C LEU A 70 -5.27 1.58 -12.63
#